data_AF-A0A944SJJ5-F1
#
_entry.id   AF-A0A944SJJ5-F1
#
_cell.length_a   1.000
_cell.length_b   1.000
_cell.length_c   1.000
_cell.angle_alpha   90.00
_cell.angle_beta   90.00
_cell.angle_gamma   90.00
#
_symmetry.space_group_name_H-M   'P 1'
#
loop_
_entity.id
_entity.type
_entity.pdbx_description
1 polymer ?
#
loop_
_entity_poly.entity_id
_entity_poly.type
_entity_poly.pdbx_seq_one_letter_code
_entity_poly.pdbx_strand_id
1 'polypeptide(L)'
;MKLQFEHPLAETMQYFLKRAGYKEIFDRRSNKHSWIRQLNRSGRYPRFHLYIVNETPGSQAIDIHFDALRPLHRTEASTSENSGPVLDQEVERIKGLATGSLPSIQSSEVKQPKKEVKKKSWFEKIFG
;
A
#
# COMPACT_ATOMS: atom_id res chain seq x y z
N MET A 1 1.81 12.78 -2.03
CA MET A 1 1.65 12.98 -0.57
C MET A 1 2.98 12.70 0.08
N LYS A 2 3.49 13.66 0.87
CA LYS A 2 4.76 13.48 1.56
C LYS A 2 4.58 12.72 2.87
N LEU A 3 5.31 11.62 3.04
CA LEU A 3 5.44 10.88 4.29
C LEU A 3 6.84 11.08 4.85
N GLN A 4 6.92 11.55 6.09
CA GLN A 4 8.16 11.65 6.86
C GLN A 4 8.18 10.55 7.92
N PHE A 5 9.32 9.88 8.07
CA PHE A 5 9.52 8.88 9.10
C PHE A 5 9.96 9.57 10.40
N GLU A 6 9.26 9.26 11.50
CA GLU A 6 9.53 9.84 12.83
C GLU A 6 10.82 9.29 13.45
N HIS A 7 11.13 8.04 13.15
CA HIS A 7 12.33 7.36 13.61
C HIS A 7 13.21 6.95 12.44
N PRO A 8 14.55 6.90 12.62
CA PRO A 8 15.44 6.38 11.60
C PRO A 8 15.05 4.95 11.21
N LEU A 9 14.98 4.69 9.91
CA LEU A 9 14.84 3.33 9.41
C LEU A 9 16.08 2.51 9.79
N ALA A 10 15.86 1.25 10.20
CA ALA A 10 16.94 0.33 10.55
C ALA A 10 17.83 -0.07 9.35
N GLU A 11 17.34 0.15 8.14
CA GLU A 11 17.99 -0.17 6.87
C GLU A 11 17.95 1.04 5.93
N THR A 12 18.66 0.96 4.80
CA THR A 12 18.60 2.05 3.80
C THR A 12 17.21 2.10 3.17
N MET A 13 16.83 3.28 2.68
CA MET A 13 15.53 3.50 2.06
C MET A 13 15.27 2.53 0.90
N GLN A 14 16.30 2.21 0.11
CA GLN A 14 16.19 1.30 -1.02
C GLN A 14 15.86 -0.14 -0.56
N TYR A 15 16.49 -0.64 0.51
CA TYR A 15 16.18 -1.96 1.04
C TYR A 15 14.79 -1.99 1.68
N PHE A 16 14.44 -0.95 2.43
CA PHE A 16 13.11 -0.78 3.00
C PHE A 16 12.01 -0.83 1.94
N LEU A 17 12.16 -0.08 0.84
CA LEU A 17 11.17 -0.03 -0.23
C LEU A 17 11.04 -1.37 -0.96
N LYS A 18 12.15 -2.08 -1.21
CA LYS A 18 12.11 -3.45 -1.76
C LYS A 18 11.33 -4.40 -0.86
N ARG A 19 11.60 -4.38 0.45
CA ARG A 19 10.87 -5.18 1.45
C ARG A 19 9.39 -4.78 1.53
N ALA A 20 9.08 -3.50 1.37
CA ALA A 20 7.72 -2.98 1.33
C ALA A 20 6.97 -3.32 0.02
N GLY A 21 7.61 -4.02 -0.93
CA GLY A 21 7.03 -4.51 -2.17
C GLY A 21 7.17 -3.57 -3.36
N TYR A 22 7.97 -2.50 -3.24
CA TYR A 22 8.21 -1.55 -4.32
C TYR A 22 9.36 -2.02 -5.22
N LYS A 23 9.21 -1.78 -6.52
CA LYS A 23 10.23 -2.01 -7.54
C LYS A 23 10.80 -0.67 -7.98
N GLU A 24 12.12 -0.62 -8.09
CA GLU A 24 12.83 0.55 -8.58
C GLU A 24 12.67 0.69 -10.10
N ILE A 25 12.47 1.92 -10.55
CA ILE A 25 12.50 2.35 -11.95
C ILE A 25 13.54 3.46 -12.05
N PHE A 26 14.52 3.23 -12.91
CA PHE A 26 15.49 4.24 -13.29
C PHE A 26 15.11 4.84 -14.66
N ASP A 27 14.74 6.12 -14.67
CA ASP A 27 14.54 6.86 -15.91
C ASP A 27 15.86 7.45 -16.37
N ARG A 28 16.44 6.83 -17.41
CA ARG A 28 17.71 7.25 -18.03
C ARG A 28 17.67 8.66 -18.61
N ARG A 29 16.49 9.15 -19.03
CA ARG A 29 16.35 10.46 -19.67
C ARG A 29 16.39 11.59 -18.64
N SER A 30 15.75 11.38 -17.49
CA SER A 30 15.74 12.35 -16.39
C SER A 30 16.83 12.10 -15.35
N ASN A 31 17.54 10.97 -15.42
CA ASN A 31 18.50 10.49 -14.43
C ASN A 31 17.89 10.42 -13.02
N LYS A 32 16.62 10.01 -12.92
CA LYS A 32 15.87 9.95 -11.67
C LYS A 32 15.47 8.52 -11.35
N HIS A 33 15.61 8.19 -10.07
CA HIS A 33 15.08 6.96 -9.49
C HIS A 33 13.67 7.21 -8.97
N SER A 34 12.79 6.25 -9.23
CA SER A 34 11.45 6.23 -8.68
C SER A 34 11.05 4.80 -8.35
N TRP A 35 10.01 4.63 -7.55
CA TRP A 35 9.66 3.35 -6.98
C TRP A 35 8.19 3.09 -7.20
N ILE A 36 7.82 1.90 -7.68
CA ILE A 36 6.43 1.57 -7.96
C ILE A 36 5.98 0.28 -7.27
N ARG A 37 4.72 0.25 -6.84
CA ARG A 37 4.02 -0.99 -6.49
C ARG A 37 2.71 -1.09 -7.25
N GLN A 38 2.62 -2.07 -8.14
CA GLN A 38 1.38 -2.37 -8.86
C GLN A 38 0.39 -3.08 -7.94
N LEU A 39 -0.89 -2.74 -8.05
CA LEU A 39 -1.96 -3.42 -7.30
C LEU A 39 -2.54 -4.63 -8.04
N ASN A 40 -2.31 -4.73 -9.35
CA ASN A 40 -2.74 -5.86 -10.16
C ASN A 40 -1.54 -6.61 -10.75
N ARG A 41 -1.75 -7.89 -11.09
CA ARG A 41 -0.71 -8.76 -11.66
C ARG A 41 -0.41 -8.46 -13.13
N SER A 42 -1.38 -7.93 -13.86
CA SER A 42 -1.34 -7.86 -15.33
C SER A 42 -1.37 -6.43 -15.89
N GLY A 43 -1.46 -5.41 -15.03
CA GLY A 43 -1.68 -4.02 -15.44
C GLY A 43 -0.51 -3.09 -15.12
N ARG A 44 -0.42 -1.99 -15.87
CA ARG A 44 0.50 -0.87 -15.54
C ARG A 44 -0.07 0.04 -14.45
N TYR A 45 -1.39 0.05 -14.32
CA TYR A 45 -2.19 0.82 -13.36
C TYR A 45 -3.34 -0.07 -12.85
N PRO A 46 -3.88 0.17 -11.65
CA PRO A 46 -3.46 1.19 -10.70
C PRO A 46 -2.16 0.80 -9.97
N ARG A 47 -1.38 1.80 -9.58
CA ARG A 47 -0.10 1.62 -8.90
C ARG A 47 0.17 2.73 -7.89
N PHE A 48 0.95 2.44 -6.87
CA PHE A 48 1.63 3.46 -6.10
C PHE A 48 2.91 3.85 -6.81
N HIS A 49 3.20 5.15 -6.88
CA HIS A 49 4.43 5.70 -7.42
C HIS A 49 5.07 6.60 -6.37
N LEU A 50 6.36 6.41 -6.14
CA LEU A 50 7.08 7.00 -5.02
C LEU A 50 8.41 7.60 -5.47
N TYR A 51 8.74 8.74 -4.87
CA TYR A 51 10.06 9.35 -4.92
C TYR A 51 10.65 9.45 -3.52
N ILE A 52 11.94 9.19 -3.40
CA ILE A 52 12.66 9.45 -2.16
C ILE A 52 13.00 10.94 -2.15
N VAL A 53 12.53 11.66 -1.14
CA VAL A 53 12.70 13.11 -1.02
C VAL A 53 13.89 13.45 -0.13
N ASN A 54 14.12 12.64 0.90
CA ASN A 54 15.25 12.78 1.82
C ASN A 54 15.66 11.40 2.37
N GLU A 55 16.97 11.16 2.46
CA GLU A 55 17.56 9.92 3.01
C GLU A 55 18.42 10.17 4.26
N THR A 56 18.59 11.42 4.70
CA THR A 56 19.39 11.74 5.87
C THR A 56 18.81 11.06 7.13
N PRO A 57 19.63 10.34 7.91
CA PRO A 57 19.17 9.68 9.14
C PRO A 57 18.44 10.65 10.07
N GLY A 58 17.24 10.28 10.52
CA GLY A 58 16.39 11.11 11.38
C GLY A 58 15.53 12.15 10.64
N SER A 59 15.69 12.31 9.31
CA SER A 59 14.82 13.16 8.48
C SER A 59 14.41 12.47 7.17
N GLN A 60 14.35 11.14 7.18
CA GLN A 60 13.98 10.34 6.03
C GLN A 60 12.55 10.66 5.59
N ALA A 61 12.34 10.86 4.29
CA ALA A 61 11.04 11.20 3.74
C ALA A 61 10.87 10.69 2.30
N ILE A 62 9.64 10.32 1.98
CA ILE A 62 9.19 9.89 0.66
C ILE A 62 8.00 10.74 0.22
N ASP A 63 7.80 10.87 -1.08
CA ASP A 63 6.58 11.40 -1.68
C ASP A 63 5.90 10.28 -2.45
N ILE A 64 4.66 9.96 -2.09
CA ILE A 64 3.89 8.84 -2.62
C ILE A 64 2.59 9.32 -3.28
N HIS A 65 2.33 8.82 -4.47
CA HIS A 65 1.14 9.08 -5.27
C HIS A 65 0.43 7.76 -5.62
N PHE A 66 -0.89 7.85 -5.82
CA PHE A 66 -1.68 6.73 -6.33
C PHE A 66 -2.11 7.00 -7.77
N ASP A 67 -1.42 6.38 -8.72
CA ASP A 67 -1.77 6.50 -10.14
C ASP A 67 -2.92 5.54 -10.45
N ALA A 68 -4.15 6.07 -10.60
CA ALA A 68 -5.32 5.25 -10.90
C ALA A 68 -5.37 4.83 -12.38
N LEU A 69 -5.02 5.76 -13.28
CA LEU A 69 -5.09 5.59 -14.74
C LEU A 69 -3.77 5.96 -15.41
N ARG A 70 -3.64 5.55 -16.68
CA ARG A 70 -2.50 5.99 -17.51
C ARG A 70 -2.65 7.49 -17.81
N PRO A 71 -1.63 8.32 -17.55
CA PRO A 71 -1.68 9.72 -17.96
C PRO A 71 -1.70 9.80 -19.49
N LEU A 72 -2.80 10.33 -20.03
CA LEU A 72 -2.98 10.51 -21.48
C LEU A 72 -2.37 11.82 -21.97
N HIS A 73 -2.32 12.87 -21.13
CA HIS A 73 -1.75 14.19 -21.45
C HIS A 73 -1.65 15.07 -20.19
N ARG A 74 -1.05 14.58 -19.10
CA ARG A 74 -0.82 15.45 -17.93
C ARG A 74 0.47 15.03 -17.24
N THR A 75 1.35 16.00 -17.02
CA THR A 75 2.60 15.87 -16.26
C THR A 75 2.37 15.92 -14.75
N GLU A 76 1.17 16.31 -14.32
CA GLU A 76 0.80 16.46 -12.91
C GLU A 76 -0.30 15.46 -12.53
N ALA A 77 -0.10 14.81 -11.38
CA ALA A 77 -1.11 13.98 -10.75
C ALA A 77 -2.31 14.86 -10.35
N SER A 78 -3.52 14.33 -10.55
CA SER A 78 -4.73 15.02 -10.10
C SER A 78 -4.80 15.04 -8.57
N THR A 79 -5.43 16.04 -7.95
CA THR A 79 -5.57 16.14 -6.49
C THR A 79 -6.21 14.88 -5.87
N SER A 80 -7.09 14.19 -6.62
CA SER A 80 -7.69 12.90 -6.25
C SER A 80 -6.73 11.70 -6.25
N GLU A 81 -5.58 11.80 -6.91
CA GLU A 81 -4.51 10.79 -6.90
C GLU A 81 -3.48 11.04 -5.79
N ASN A 82 -3.48 12.26 -5.23
CA ASN A 82 -2.59 12.69 -4.15
C ASN A 82 -3.20 12.53 -2.75
N SER A 83 -4.47 12.15 -2.65
CA SER A 83 -5.19 11.95 -1.39
C SER A 83 -6.37 11.00 -1.58
N GLY A 84 -6.64 10.14 -0.61
CA GLY A 84 -7.82 9.29 -0.59
C GLY A 84 -7.59 7.97 0.18
N PRO A 85 -8.67 7.22 0.48
CA PRO A 85 -8.61 6.08 1.39
C PRO A 85 -7.58 5.01 0.99
N VAL A 86 -7.38 4.80 -0.31
CA VAL A 86 -6.40 3.82 -0.83
C VAL A 86 -4.97 4.26 -0.56
N LEU A 87 -4.67 5.55 -0.72
CA LEU A 87 -3.34 6.10 -0.44
C LEU A 87 -3.09 6.15 1.07
N ASP A 88 -4.10 6.52 1.85
CA ASP A 88 -4.00 6.61 3.31
C ASP A 88 -3.71 5.23 3.94
N GLN A 89 -4.41 4.18 3.48
CA GLN A 89 -4.14 2.80 3.90
C GLN A 89 -2.73 2.34 3.54
N GLU A 90 -2.21 2.75 2.39
CA GLU A 90 -0.85 2.43 1.99
C GLU A 90 0.19 3.16 2.84
N VAL A 91 -0.05 4.43 3.17
CA VAL A 91 0.80 5.22 4.07
C VAL A 91 0.83 4.58 5.46
N GLU A 92 -0.32 4.17 5.99
CA GLU A 92 -0.42 3.47 7.28
C GLU A 92 0.36 2.14 7.24
N ARG A 93 0.19 1.35 6.17
CA ARG A 93 0.94 0.10 5.99
C ARG A 93 2.45 0.33 5.94
N ILE A 94 2.92 1.37 5.25
CA ILE A 94 4.35 1.74 5.19
C ILE A 94 4.86 2.13 6.59
N LYS A 95 4.10 2.92 7.36
CA LYS A 95 4.45 3.28 8.74
C LYS A 95 4.57 2.06 9.65
N GLY A 96 3.64 1.10 9.55
CA GLY A 96 3.72 -0.16 10.30
C GLY A 96 4.97 -0.96 9.95
N LEU A 97 5.31 -1.09 8.66
CA LEU A 97 6.53 -1.78 8.24
C LEU A 97 7.83 -1.10 8.69
N ALA A 98 7.81 0.21 8.89
CA ALA A 98 8.97 0.99 9.35
C ALA A 98 9.23 0.82 10.85
N THR A 99 8.17 0.69 11.66
CA THR A 99 8.25 0.54 13.12
C THR A 99 8.47 -0.91 13.57
N GLY A 100 8.47 -1.88 12.65
CA GLY A 100 8.61 -3.31 12.96
C GLY A 100 7.34 -3.94 13.55
N SER A 101 6.30 -3.16 13.81
CA SER A 101 4.97 -3.69 14.10
C SER A 101 4.29 -4.00 12.77
N LEU A 102 4.25 -5.28 12.39
CA LEU A 102 3.32 -5.73 11.35
C LEU A 102 1.94 -5.14 11.69
N PRO A 103 1.28 -4.40 10.78
CA PRO A 103 -0.10 -4.03 11.02
C PRO A 103 -0.85 -5.34 11.19
N SER A 104 -1.37 -5.59 12.39
CA SER A 104 -2.36 -6.63 12.62
C SER A 104 -3.45 -6.34 11.60
N ILE A 105 -3.56 -7.19 10.58
CA ILE A 105 -4.69 -7.14 9.65
C ILE A 105 -5.90 -7.26 10.56
N GLN A 106 -6.55 -6.14 10.84
CA GLN A 106 -7.85 -6.13 11.48
C GLN A 106 -8.76 -6.72 10.43
N SER A 107 -8.86 -8.05 10.45
CA SER A 107 -9.99 -8.79 9.96
C SER A 107 -11.20 -7.98 10.41
N SER A 108 -11.90 -7.39 9.46
CA SER A 108 -13.21 -6.82 9.70
C SER A 108 -14.02 -7.87 10.45
N GLU A 109 -14.17 -7.68 11.75
CA GLU A 109 -15.24 -8.29 12.52
C GLU A 109 -16.53 -7.83 11.86
N VAL A 110 -17.02 -8.62 10.91
CA VAL A 110 -18.43 -8.65 10.58
C VAL A 110 -19.12 -9.04 11.88
N LYS A 111 -19.57 -8.05 12.65
CA LYS A 111 -20.56 -8.21 13.70
C LYS A 111 -21.81 -8.79 13.06
N GLN A 112 -21.87 -10.12 12.94
CA GLN A 112 -23.12 -10.81 12.70
C GLN A 112 -23.89 -10.85 14.03
N PRO A 113 -25.16 -10.41 14.06
CA PRO A 113 -25.97 -10.55 15.25
C PRO A 113 -26.18 -12.03 15.55
N LYS A 114 -25.91 -12.42 16.80
CA LYS A 114 -26.25 -13.75 17.34
C LYS A 114 -27.75 -14.01 17.13
N LYS A 115 -28.07 -15.02 16.31
CA LYS A 115 -29.31 -15.78 16.41
C LYS A 115 -28.95 -17.24 16.69
N GLU A 116 -29.03 -17.60 17.96
CA GLU A 116 -29.22 -18.98 18.40
C GLU A 116 -30.68 -19.41 18.09
N VAL A 117 -31.13 -20.65 17.81
CA VAL A 117 -30.64 -22.04 17.58
C VAL A 117 -31.94 -22.75 17.07
N LYS A 118 -31.98 -23.61 16.03
CA LYS A 118 -32.01 -25.09 16.09
C LYS A 118 -32.21 -25.71 14.69
N LYS A 119 -31.60 -26.90 14.57
CA LYS A 119 -31.35 -27.77 13.41
C LYS A 119 -32.60 -28.44 12.85
N LYS A 120 -32.55 -28.82 11.56
CA LYS A 120 -32.74 -30.22 11.10
C LYS A 120 -31.85 -30.49 9.89
N SER A 121 -31.13 -31.61 9.96
CA SER A 121 -30.05 -32.03 9.07
C SER A 121 -30.62 -32.61 7.78
N TRP A 122 -30.14 -32.12 6.63
CA TRP A 122 -30.49 -32.64 5.30
C TRP A 122 -30.05 -34.11 5.11
N PHE A 123 -29.07 -34.58 5.88
CA PHE A 123 -28.57 -35.96 5.80
C PHE A 123 -29.51 -37.00 6.46
N GLU A 124 -30.46 -36.60 7.30
CA GLU A 124 -31.45 -37.52 7.90
C GLU A 124 -32.55 -37.96 6.92
N LYS A 125 -32.60 -37.40 5.70
CA LYS A 125 -33.59 -37.77 4.66
C LYS A 125 -33.06 -38.74 3.60
N ILE A 126 -31.75 -39.03 3.57
CA ILE A 126 -31.13 -39.78 2.46
C ILE A 126 -30.70 -41.20 2.88
N PHE A 127 -30.55 -41.48 4.18
CA PHE A 127 -30.17 -42.81 4.68
C PHE A 127 -31.20 -43.42 5.64
N GLY A 128 -32.49 -43.15 5.39
CA GLY A 128 -33.60 -43.94 5.93
C GLY A 128 -33.99 -45.04 4.94
#